data_AF-A0A6J2XEY9-F1
#
_entry.id   AF-A0A6J2XEY9-F1
#
_cell.length_a   1.000
_cell.length_b   1.000
_cell.length_c   1.000
_cell.angle_alpha   90.00
_cell.angle_beta   90.00
_cell.angle_gamma   90.00
#
_symmetry.space_group_name_H-M   'P 1'
#
loop_
_entity.id
_entity.type
_entity.pdbx_description
1 polymer ?
#
loop_
_entity_poly.entity_id
_entity_poly.type
_entity_poly.pdbx_seq_one_letter_code
_entity_poly.pdbx_strand_id
1 'polypeptide(L)'
;MHTSPEKAAQVIALIENGLKQRAVARQLHMTRGAVRRVFERYEEIRSFRRRPGTGRKRYTTDRDDRFIVSTMLRNRRLNAIQVQQQLRETRGVTISQWTVRRRLTIRLWTVRRRKVTLPPKHPQLAQNLPQLIVKHACVLHGNI
;
A
#
# COMPACT_ATOMS: atom_id res chain seq x y z
N MET A 1 -25.97 -10.34 -4.84
CA MET A 1 -25.82 -11.51 -5.73
C MET A 1 -24.55 -11.36 -6.54
N HIS A 2 -23.61 -12.30 -6.40
CA HIS A 2 -22.40 -12.37 -7.21
C HIS A 2 -22.72 -13.19 -8.45
N THR A 3 -22.80 -12.53 -9.61
CA THR A 3 -22.98 -13.22 -10.90
C THR A 3 -21.61 -13.40 -11.53
N SER A 4 -21.20 -14.64 -11.77
CA SER A 4 -20.01 -14.96 -12.57
C SER A 4 -20.16 -14.34 -13.98
N PRO A 5 -19.08 -13.84 -14.61
CA PRO A 5 -19.13 -13.36 -15.99
C PRO A 5 -19.66 -14.42 -16.97
N GLU A 6 -19.38 -15.70 -16.73
CA GLU A 6 -19.91 -16.81 -17.55
C GLU A 6 -21.44 -16.89 -17.48
N LYS A 7 -22.00 -16.82 -16.27
CA LYS A 7 -23.46 -16.78 -16.09
C LYS A 7 -24.07 -15.53 -16.71
N ALA A 8 -23.37 -14.40 -16.68
CA ALA A 8 -23.83 -13.18 -17.34
C ALA A 8 -23.87 -13.36 -18.87
N ALA A 9 -22.84 -13.97 -19.47
CA ALA A 9 -22.83 -14.29 -20.90
C ALA A 9 -23.97 -15.25 -21.29
N GLN A 10 -24.21 -16.30 -20.51
CA GLN A 10 -25.35 -17.21 -20.73
C GLN A 10 -26.70 -16.49 -20.67
N VAL A 11 -26.89 -15.58 -19.71
CA VAL A 11 -28.11 -14.77 -19.63
C VAL A 11 -28.32 -13.96 -20.91
N ILE A 12 -27.28 -13.27 -21.39
CA ILE A 12 -27.36 -12.43 -22.58
C ILE A 12 -27.63 -13.28 -23.83
N ALA A 13 -26.88 -14.37 -24.01
CA ALA A 13 -27.08 -15.28 -25.14
C ALA A 13 -28.51 -15.84 -25.20
N LEU A 14 -29.09 -16.23 -24.06
CA LEU A 14 -30.47 -16.74 -24.02
C LEU A 14 -31.49 -15.64 -24.34
N ILE A 15 -31.26 -14.40 -23.91
CA ILE A 15 -32.14 -13.27 -24.23
C ILE A 15 -32.02 -12.90 -25.72
N GLU A 16 -30.82 -12.91 -26.29
CA GLU A 16 -30.58 -12.68 -27.73
C GLU A 16 -31.23 -13.75 -28.60
N ASN A 17 -31.30 -14.99 -28.12
CA ASN A 17 -32.07 -16.08 -28.74
C ASN A 17 -33.61 -15.94 -28.58
N GLY A 18 -34.10 -14.80 -28.08
CA GLY A 18 -35.53 -14.49 -27.98
C GLY A 18 -36.24 -15.02 -26.74
N LEU A 19 -35.52 -15.61 -25.76
CA LEU A 19 -36.15 -16.08 -24.53
C LEU A 19 -36.52 -14.93 -23.60
N LYS A 20 -37.75 -14.98 -23.08
CA LYS A 20 -38.22 -14.01 -22.08
C LYS A 20 -37.41 -14.13 -20.80
N GLN A 21 -37.12 -13.00 -20.13
CA GLN A 21 -36.35 -12.95 -18.88
C GLN A 21 -36.84 -13.93 -17.78
N ARG A 22 -38.16 -14.19 -17.71
CA ARG A 22 -38.74 -15.16 -16.76
C ARG A 22 -38.37 -16.62 -17.10
N ALA A 23 -38.27 -16.96 -18.38
CA ALA A 23 -37.82 -18.28 -18.82
C ALA A 23 -36.34 -18.47 -18.49
N VAL A 24 -35.51 -17.47 -18.82
CA VAL A 24 -34.07 -17.46 -18.50
C VAL A 24 -33.82 -17.59 -16.98
N ALA A 25 -34.61 -16.89 -16.17
CA ALA A 25 -34.55 -16.98 -14.72
C ALA A 25 -34.83 -18.41 -14.20
N ARG A 26 -35.85 -19.09 -14.75
CA ARG A 26 -36.16 -20.48 -14.40
C ARG A 26 -35.06 -21.44 -14.85
N GLN A 27 -34.55 -21.27 -16.06
CA GLN A 27 -33.52 -22.14 -16.65
C GLN A 27 -32.17 -22.04 -15.93
N LEU A 28 -31.76 -20.83 -15.52
CA LEU A 28 -30.48 -20.60 -14.85
C LEU A 28 -30.57 -20.61 -13.31
N HIS A 29 -31.75 -20.95 -12.76
CA HIS A 29 -32.06 -20.91 -11.33
C HIS A 29 -31.69 -19.56 -10.69
N MET A 30 -32.01 -18.46 -11.38
CA MET A 30 -31.75 -17.09 -10.93
C MET A 30 -33.07 -16.38 -10.63
N THR A 31 -33.02 -15.37 -9.76
CA THR A 31 -34.18 -14.49 -9.59
C THR A 31 -34.35 -13.61 -10.84
N ARG A 32 -35.60 -13.31 -11.23
CA ARG A 32 -35.90 -12.40 -12.36
C ARG A 32 -35.15 -11.06 -12.23
N GLY A 33 -35.07 -10.51 -11.02
CA GLY A 33 -34.34 -9.27 -10.74
C GLY A 33 -32.83 -9.37 -10.98
N ALA A 34 -32.23 -10.55 -10.80
CA ALA A 34 -30.84 -10.77 -11.15
C ALA A 34 -30.60 -10.79 -12.66
N VAL A 35 -31.48 -11.46 -13.42
CA VAL A 35 -31.45 -11.47 -14.89
C VAL A 35 -31.59 -10.04 -15.44
N ARG A 36 -32.58 -9.29 -14.95
CA ARG A 36 -32.77 -7.87 -15.32
C ARG A 36 -31.52 -7.03 -15.07
N ARG A 37 -30.93 -7.11 -13.87
CA ARG A 37 -29.71 -6.36 -13.51
C ARG A 37 -28.49 -6.73 -14.34
N VAL A 38 -28.41 -7.97 -14.84
CA VAL A 38 -27.34 -8.41 -15.75
C VAL A 38 -27.56 -7.79 -17.13
N PHE A 39 -28.79 -7.87 -17.65
CA PHE A 39 -29.16 -7.32 -18.95
C PHE A 39 -28.95 -5.80 -19.01
N GLU A 40 -29.50 -5.04 -18.05
CA GLU A 40 -29.31 -3.58 -17.98
C GLU A 40 -27.83 -3.19 -17.92
N ARG A 41 -27.02 -3.92 -17.15
CA ARG A 41 -25.58 -3.67 -17.08
C ARG A 41 -24.88 -3.91 -18.42
N TYR A 42 -25.26 -4.97 -19.13
CA TYR A 42 -24.69 -5.31 -20.41
C TYR A 42 -25.05 -4.28 -21.48
N GLU A 43 -26.29 -3.80 -21.50
CA GLU A 43 -26.70 -2.72 -22.40
C GLU A 43 -25.90 -1.43 -22.16
N GLU A 44 -25.65 -1.08 -20.90
CA GLU A 44 -24.92 0.15 -20.55
C GLU A 44 -23.41 0.09 -20.84
N ILE A 45 -22.75 -1.05 -20.64
CA ILE A 45 -21.27 -1.15 -20.66
C ILE A 45 -20.73 -2.07 -21.78
N ARG A 46 -21.59 -2.92 -22.37
CA ARG A 46 -21.18 -3.99 -23.30
C ARG A 46 -20.10 -4.91 -22.72
N SER A 47 -20.22 -5.22 -21.43
CA SER A 47 -19.30 -6.13 -20.73
C SER A 47 -20.04 -7.08 -19.79
N PHE A 48 -19.62 -8.34 -19.78
CA PHE A 48 -20.10 -9.37 -18.85
C PHE A 48 -19.47 -9.24 -17.46
N ARG A 49 -18.37 -8.49 -17.35
CA ARG A 49 -17.70 -8.26 -16.06
C ARG A 49 -18.52 -7.29 -15.22
N ARG A 50 -18.51 -7.52 -13.92
CA ARG A 50 -19.12 -6.59 -12.97
C ARG A 50 -18.33 -5.28 -13.00
N ARG A 51 -19.04 -4.14 -12.86
CA ARG A 51 -18.40 -2.85 -12.58
C ARG A 51 -17.47 -2.97 -11.37
N PRO A 52 -16.27 -2.37 -11.41
CA PRO A 52 -15.47 -2.24 -10.20
C PRO A 52 -16.32 -1.50 -9.15
N GLY A 53 -16.29 -1.98 -7.92
CA GLY A 53 -17.00 -1.32 -6.84
C GLY A 53 -16.41 0.07 -6.62
N THR A 54 -17.25 1.10 -6.60
CA THR A 54 -16.85 2.41 -6.12
C THR A 54 -16.83 2.34 -4.60
N GLY A 55 -15.63 2.20 -4.02
CA GLY A 55 -15.45 2.29 -2.57
C GLY A 55 -15.75 3.70 -2.05
N ARG A 56 -15.72 3.88 -0.73
CA ARG A 56 -15.85 5.20 -0.10
C ARG A 56 -14.76 6.14 -0.62
N LYS A 57 -15.15 7.33 -1.10
CA LYS A 57 -14.21 8.38 -1.50
C LYS A 57 -13.28 8.71 -0.33
N ARG A 58 -12.00 8.88 -0.63
CA ARG A 58 -10.99 9.25 0.37
C ARG A 58 -11.22 10.67 0.86
N TYR A 59 -11.04 10.88 2.16
CA TYR A 59 -11.05 12.22 2.74
C TYR A 59 -9.78 13.01 2.38
N THR A 60 -8.61 12.34 2.39
CA THR A 60 -7.35 12.96 1.94
C THR A 60 -7.17 12.85 0.43
N THR A 61 -6.58 13.88 -0.16
CA THR A 61 -6.18 13.91 -1.56
C THR A 61 -4.76 13.34 -1.76
N ASP A 62 -4.38 13.02 -2.99
CA ASP A 62 -3.00 12.62 -3.29
C ASP A 62 -1.98 13.73 -3.00
N ARG A 63 -2.41 14.99 -3.02
CA ARG A 63 -1.55 16.11 -2.65
C ARG A 63 -1.26 16.07 -1.15
N ASP A 64 -2.26 15.74 -0.33
CA ASP A 64 -2.13 15.71 1.14
C ASP A 64 -1.28 14.51 1.56
N ASP A 65 -1.51 13.36 0.92
CA ASP A 65 -0.69 12.16 1.11
C ASP A 65 0.79 12.45 0.79
N ARG A 66 1.08 13.20 -0.28
CA ARG A 66 2.45 13.62 -0.62
C ARG A 66 3.04 14.56 0.43
N PHE A 67 2.26 15.48 0.98
CA PHE A 67 2.71 16.34 2.06
C PHE A 67 3.07 15.53 3.31
N ILE A 68 2.19 14.64 3.74
CA ILE A 68 2.41 13.74 4.87
C ILE A 68 3.74 12.97 4.71
N VAL A 69 3.95 12.37 3.53
CA VAL A 69 5.17 11.59 3.25
C VAL A 69 6.40 12.48 3.20
N SER A 70 6.36 13.59 2.48
CA SER A 70 7.50 14.51 2.33
C SER A 70 7.91 15.10 3.69
N THR A 71 6.95 15.51 4.51
CA THR A 71 7.21 16.03 5.86
C THR A 71 7.88 14.98 6.74
N MET A 72 7.41 13.74 6.72
CA MET A 72 8.03 12.64 7.48
C MET A 72 9.43 12.28 6.95
N LEU A 73 9.65 12.33 5.62
CA LEU A 73 10.95 12.03 5.03
C LEU A 73 11.99 13.13 5.29
N ARG A 74 11.56 14.40 5.30
CA ARG A 74 12.41 15.56 5.66
C ARG A 74 12.86 15.49 7.11
N ASN A 75 11.94 15.12 8.02
CA ASN A 75 12.28 14.94 9.43
C ASN A 75 11.73 13.61 9.96
N ARG A 76 12.58 12.57 9.92
CA ARG A 76 12.23 11.20 10.29
C ARG A 76 11.92 10.99 11.79
N ARG A 77 12.19 12.00 12.63
CA ARG A 77 11.90 11.96 14.07
C ARG A 77 10.51 12.48 14.42
N LEU A 78 9.77 13.06 13.47
CA LEU A 78 8.43 13.60 13.71
C LEU A 78 7.42 12.50 14.08
N ASN A 79 6.53 12.83 15.01
CA ASN A 79 5.41 11.98 15.38
C ASN A 79 4.18 12.26 14.49
N ALA A 80 3.27 11.28 14.37
CA ALA A 80 2.07 11.39 13.55
C ALA A 80 1.15 12.57 13.96
N ILE A 81 1.11 12.91 15.25
CA ILE A 81 0.38 14.07 15.78
C ILE A 81 0.97 15.38 15.25
N GLN A 82 2.30 15.49 15.24
CA GLN A 82 2.98 16.68 14.73
C GLN A 82 2.76 16.85 13.22
N VAL A 83 2.80 15.75 12.46
CA VAL A 83 2.51 15.77 11.02
C VAL A 83 1.03 16.12 10.75
N GLN A 84 0.11 15.62 11.57
CA GLN A 84 -1.30 15.99 11.51
C GLN A 84 -1.48 17.50 11.73
N GLN A 85 -0.84 18.05 12.77
CA GLN A 85 -0.94 19.45 13.12
C GLN A 85 -0.39 20.34 11.99
N GLN A 86 0.78 20.02 11.45
CA GLN A 86 1.36 20.74 10.31
C GLN A 86 0.48 20.68 9.06
N LEU A 87 -0.15 19.52 8.79
CA LEU A 87 -1.07 19.39 7.67
C LEU A 87 -2.31 20.28 7.87
N ARG A 88 -2.83 20.35 9.09
CA ARG A 88 -3.96 21.22 9.44
C ARG A 88 -3.59 22.69 9.27
N GLU A 89 -2.43 23.11 9.77
CA GLU A 89 -1.95 24.50 9.66
C GLU A 89 -1.69 24.90 8.20
N THR A 90 -1.07 24.03 7.42
CA THR A 90 -0.66 24.37 6.05
C THR A 90 -1.81 24.26 5.05
N ARG A 91 -2.77 23.35 5.28
CA ARG A 91 -3.79 23.00 4.28
C ARG A 91 -5.23 23.05 4.78
N GLY A 92 -5.47 23.30 6.06
CA GLY A 92 -6.80 23.29 6.67
C GLY A 92 -7.44 21.90 6.74
N VAL A 93 -6.70 20.82 6.42
CA VAL A 93 -7.26 19.46 6.38
C VAL A 93 -7.20 18.83 7.77
N THR A 94 -8.36 18.60 8.36
CA THR A 94 -8.47 17.99 9.71
C THR A 94 -8.62 16.48 9.59
N ILE A 95 -7.57 15.74 9.92
CA ILE A 95 -7.56 14.28 9.94
C ILE A 95 -7.10 13.76 11.29
N SER A 96 -7.42 12.50 11.61
CA SER A 96 -6.90 11.85 12.81
C SER A 96 -5.45 11.39 12.64
N GLN A 97 -4.70 11.29 13.75
CA GLN A 97 -3.36 10.72 13.77
C GLN A 97 -3.30 9.29 13.18
N TRP A 98 -4.38 8.52 13.33
CA TRP A 98 -4.50 7.19 12.75
C TRP A 98 -4.56 7.23 11.23
N THR A 99 -5.22 8.25 10.66
CA THR A 99 -5.24 8.48 9.22
C THR A 99 -3.83 8.79 8.72
N VAL A 100 -3.09 9.65 9.42
CA VAL A 100 -1.69 9.94 9.09
C VAL A 100 -0.83 8.68 9.11
N ARG A 101 -0.90 7.88 10.19
CA ARG A 101 -0.18 6.60 10.29
C ARG A 101 -0.54 5.66 9.15
N ARG A 102 -1.84 5.51 8.83
CA ARG A 102 -2.30 4.67 7.73
C ARG A 102 -1.76 5.16 6.38
N ARG A 103 -1.72 6.47 6.13
CA ARG A 103 -1.14 7.03 4.91
C ARG A 103 0.36 6.79 4.82
N LEU A 104 1.09 6.96 5.92
CA LEU A 104 2.51 6.65 6.00
C LEU A 104 2.74 5.16 5.72
N THR A 105 2.01 4.24 6.35
CA THR A 105 2.18 2.80 6.11
C THR A 105 1.90 2.41 4.66
N ILE A 106 0.82 2.92 4.06
CA ILE A 106 0.47 2.61 2.66
C ILE A 106 1.54 3.14 1.69
N ARG A 107 2.10 4.34 1.94
CA ARG A 107 3.05 5.00 1.03
C ARG A 107 4.51 4.64 1.31
N LEU A 108 4.85 4.21 2.53
CA LEU A 108 6.22 3.93 3.00
C LEU A 108 6.47 2.45 3.32
N TRP A 109 5.64 1.53 2.84
CA TRP A 109 5.78 0.08 3.04
C TRP A 109 7.19 -0.47 2.71
N THR A 110 8.00 0.26 1.93
CA THR A 110 9.36 -0.10 1.54
C THR A 110 10.48 0.45 2.43
N VAL A 111 10.22 1.40 3.34
CA VAL A 111 11.28 2.07 4.11
C VAL A 111 11.36 1.47 5.52
N ARG A 112 11.89 0.26 5.60
CA ARG A 112 12.27 -0.41 6.86
C ARG A 112 13.18 0.54 7.64
N ARG A 113 12.83 0.85 8.89
CA ARG A 113 13.65 1.71 9.76
C ARG A 113 15.08 1.15 9.77
N ARG A 114 16.08 1.93 9.34
CA ARG A 114 17.48 1.62 9.68
C ARG A 114 17.53 1.55 11.20
N LYS A 115 17.88 0.38 11.77
CA LYS A 115 18.18 0.29 13.20
C LYS A 115 19.26 1.32 13.48
N VAL A 116 18.97 2.29 14.34
CA VAL A 116 20.04 3.12 14.90
C VAL A 116 20.86 2.16 15.75
N THR A 117 22.10 1.90 15.34
CA THR A 117 23.08 1.24 16.20
C THR A 117 23.30 2.18 17.38
N LEU A 118 22.72 1.84 18.53
CA LEU A 118 23.05 2.52 19.78
C LEU A 118 24.52 2.23 20.07
N PRO A 119 25.35 3.23 20.40
CA PRO A 119 26.71 2.95 20.87
C PRO A 119 26.63 2.08 22.13
N PRO A 120 27.57 1.16 22.34
CA PRO A 120 27.59 0.30 23.52
C PRO A 120 27.62 1.16 24.79
N LYS A 121 26.81 0.79 25.78
CA LYS A 121 26.58 1.58 27.01
C LYS A 121 27.82 1.75 27.91
N HIS A 122 28.94 1.07 27.63
CA HIS A 122 30.16 1.14 28.45
C HIS A 122 31.43 1.06 27.58
N PRO A 123 32.21 2.15 27.45
CA PRO A 123 33.42 2.19 26.61
C PRO A 123 34.68 1.59 27.25
N GLN A 124 34.61 1.07 28.47
CA GLN A 124 35.81 0.83 29.30
C GLN A 124 36.48 -0.55 29.18
N LEU A 125 35.96 -1.48 28.37
CA LEU A 125 36.53 -2.84 28.25
C LEU A 125 37.46 -3.03 27.04
N ALA A 126 37.79 -1.97 26.31
CA ALA A 126 38.63 -2.03 25.10
C ALA A 126 40.11 -1.67 25.33
N GLN A 127 40.62 -1.85 26.55
CA GLN A 127 42.04 -1.68 26.85
C GLN A 127 42.51 -2.96 27.50
N ASN A 128 43.07 -3.89 26.71
CA ASN A 128 44.05 -4.91 27.08
C ASN A 128 44.18 -5.90 25.90
N LEU A 129 44.85 -5.47 24.83
CA LEU A 129 45.55 -6.41 23.94
C LEU A 129 47.06 -6.20 24.15
N PRO A 130 47.84 -7.25 24.47
CA PRO A 130 49.28 -7.13 24.64
C PRO A 130 49.96 -6.91 23.28
N GLN A 131 50.86 -5.93 23.21
CA GLN A 131 51.71 -5.66 22.04
C GLN A 131 52.79 -6.75 21.95
N LEU A 132 52.56 -7.78 21.13
CA LEU A 132 53.59 -8.74 20.77
C LEU A 132 53.75 -8.78 19.25
N ILE A 133 54.48 -7.82 18.69
CA ILE A 133 55.13 -7.98 17.38
C ILE A 133 56.61 -7.64 17.54
N VAL A 134 57.37 -8.72 17.48
CA VAL A 134 58.82 -8.87 17.52
C VAL A 134 59.51 -7.89 16.55
N LYS A 135 60.32 -6.99 17.11
CA LYS A 135 61.40 -6.29 16.40
C LYS A 135 62.46 -7.32 16.03
N HIS A 136 62.41 -7.92 14.84
CA HIS A 136 63.55 -8.58 14.20
C HIS A 136 63.35 -8.57 12.68
N ALA A 137 63.53 -7.40 12.07
CA ALA A 137 63.84 -7.31 10.65
C ALA A 137 65.35 -7.12 10.52
N CYS A 138 66.03 -8.27 10.49
CA CYS A 138 67.36 -8.43 9.94
C CYS A 138 67.35 -7.97 8.47
N VAL A 139 68.13 -6.96 8.10
CA VAL A 139 68.90 -6.93 6.83
C VAL A 139 70.18 -6.13 7.07
N LEU A 140 71.28 -6.86 7.27
CA LEU A 140 72.64 -6.43 6.94
C LEU A 140 72.82 -6.57 5.42
N HIS A 141 73.52 -5.60 4.81
CA HIS A 141 74.21 -5.53 3.50
C HIS A 141 73.98 -4.09 2.97
N GLY A 142 74.93 -3.17 2.75
CA GLY A 142 76.38 -3.10 2.78
C GLY A 142 76.82 -1.85 1.97
N ASN A 143 77.95 -1.23 2.34
CA ASN A 143 78.75 -0.21 1.62
C ASN A 143 78.08 1.18 1.42
N ILE A 144 78.70 2.34 1.66
CA ILE A 144 80.09 2.84 1.70
C ILE A 144 80.24 3.76 2.91
#